data_AF-A0A1E3PWI0-F1
#
_entry.id   AF-A0A1E3PWI0-F1
#
_cell.length_a   1.000
_cell.length_b   1.000
_cell.length_c   1.000
_cell.angle_alpha   90.00
_cell.angle_beta   90.00
_cell.angle_gamma   90.00
#
_symmetry.space_group_name_H-M   'P 1'
#
loop_
_entity.id
_entity.type
_entity.pdbx_description
1 polymer ?
#
loop_
_entity_poly.entity_id
_entity_poly.type
_entity_poly.pdbx_seq_one_letter_code
_entity_poly.pdbx_strand_id
1 'polypeptide(L)'
;MSAADELYPLIENLEKEMGELESSLKPIIDNGVADYANDMAPIDKAKAYLLSLYALNSTIYSTLKIGEINTADHHIMIDIRRVQTYMAKIKNAEELFAGRQLQLDRQAAGRFIKHALSGNEAYDENRARKKAKSLEQGQSQNLIPKTTGSPESDGEHEEAPAVEEQVTKFLKAYKNADASEDSTESSSEKKYKNKRKNKSRKQNGTEEN
;
A
#
# COMPACT_ATOMS: atom_id res chain seq x y z
N MET A 1 -9.68 40.74 39.56
CA MET A 1 -10.69 39.71 39.85
C MET A 1 -10.27 38.95 41.10
N SER A 2 -11.21 38.32 41.80
CA SER A 2 -10.88 37.37 42.86
C SER A 2 -10.38 36.07 42.24
N ALA A 3 -9.46 35.36 42.89
CA ALA A 3 -9.01 34.04 42.43
C ALA A 3 -10.19 33.03 42.34
N ALA A 4 -11.28 33.28 43.07
CA ALA A 4 -12.52 32.50 42.95
C ALA A 4 -13.19 32.70 41.57
N ASP A 5 -13.21 33.93 41.03
CA ASP A 5 -13.87 34.25 39.75
C ASP A 5 -13.20 33.54 38.57
N GLU A 6 -11.89 33.26 38.68
CA GLU A 6 -11.10 32.53 37.69
C GLU A 6 -11.26 31.00 37.82
N LEU A 7 -11.61 30.51 39.03
CA LEU A 7 -11.74 29.08 39.31
C LEU A 7 -13.09 28.49 38.89
N TYR A 8 -14.19 29.23 39.02
CA TYR A 8 -15.53 28.78 38.61
C TYR A 8 -15.60 28.24 37.16
N PRO A 9 -15.13 28.96 36.12
CA PRO A 9 -15.18 28.46 34.75
C PRO A 9 -14.25 27.24 34.53
N LEU A 10 -13.17 27.08 35.31
CA LEU A 10 -12.32 25.89 35.25
C LEU A 10 -13.05 24.66 35.79
N ILE A 11 -13.84 24.80 36.86
CA ILE A 11 -14.64 23.73 37.45
C ILE A 11 -15.80 23.35 36.52
N GLU A 12 -16.52 24.33 35.97
CA GLU A 12 -17.62 24.10 35.02
C GLU A 12 -17.15 23.37 33.75
N ASN A 13 -15.98 23.76 33.20
CA ASN A 13 -15.36 23.05 32.09
C ASN A 13 -14.96 21.62 32.47
N LEU A 14 -14.38 21.40 33.65
CA LEU A 14 -14.00 20.06 34.12
C LEU A 14 -15.21 19.14 34.29
N GLU A 15 -16.31 19.63 34.86
CA GLU A 15 -17.56 18.88 35.01
C GLU A 15 -18.11 18.47 33.64
N LYS A 16 -18.11 19.39 32.67
CA LYS A 16 -18.52 19.13 31.28
C LYS A 16 -17.64 18.10 30.59
N GLU A 17 -16.32 18.26 30.63
CA GLU A 17 -15.36 17.32 30.03
C GLU A 17 -15.48 15.92 30.66
N MET A 18 -15.74 15.83 31.96
CA MET A 18 -15.93 14.56 32.66
C MET A 18 -17.23 13.86 32.23
N GLY A 19 -18.34 14.60 32.07
CA GLY A 19 -19.60 14.06 31.53
C GLY A 19 -19.51 13.60 30.07
N GLU A 20 -18.76 14.32 29.23
CA GLU A 20 -18.45 13.90 27.85
C GLU A 20 -17.59 12.63 27.84
N LEU A 21 -16.57 12.56 28.71
CA LEU A 21 -15.69 11.40 28.87
C LEU A 21 -16.47 10.15 29.31
N GLU A 22 -17.31 10.26 30.35
CA GLU A 22 -18.19 9.18 30.82
C GLU A 22 -19.12 8.68 29.69
N SER A 23 -19.75 9.62 28.97
CA SER A 23 -20.64 9.29 27.84
C SER A 23 -19.91 8.54 26.73
N SER A 24 -18.66 8.92 26.44
CA SER A 24 -17.82 8.27 25.42
C SER A 24 -17.32 6.88 25.83
N LEU A 25 -17.04 6.68 27.12
CA LEU A 25 -16.54 5.41 27.67
C LEU A 25 -17.65 4.42 28.00
N LYS A 26 -18.86 4.90 28.30
CA LYS A 26 -20.03 4.08 28.63
C LYS A 26 -20.22 2.83 27.76
N PRO A 27 -20.25 2.90 26.41
CA PRO A 27 -20.38 1.69 25.57
C PRO A 27 -19.32 0.63 25.89
N ILE A 28 -18.06 1.05 26.04
CA ILE A 28 -16.90 0.19 26.31
C ILE A 28 -16.94 -0.40 27.72
N ILE A 29 -17.49 0.34 28.70
CA ILE A 29 -17.67 -0.12 30.08
C ILE A 29 -18.82 -1.14 30.16
N ASP A 30 -19.96 -0.86 29.51
CA ASP A 30 -21.16 -1.69 29.60
C ASP A 30 -21.00 -3.06 28.91
N ASN A 31 -20.35 -3.10 27.73
CA ASN A 31 -20.18 -4.33 26.93
C ASN A 31 -18.75 -4.89 26.97
N GLY A 32 -17.79 -4.17 27.56
CA GLY A 32 -16.39 -4.57 27.63
C GLY A 32 -15.58 -4.34 26.33
N VAL A 33 -14.29 -4.01 26.48
CA VAL A 33 -13.36 -3.76 25.35
C VAL A 33 -13.25 -4.96 24.41
N ALA A 34 -13.35 -6.18 24.94
CA ALA A 34 -13.15 -7.40 24.16
C ALA A 34 -14.23 -7.58 23.08
N ASP A 35 -15.49 -7.27 23.40
CA ASP A 35 -16.62 -7.53 22.50
C ASP A 35 -16.59 -6.57 21.31
N TYR A 36 -16.27 -5.29 21.52
CA TYR A 36 -15.97 -4.36 20.42
C TYR A 36 -14.78 -4.80 19.57
N ALA A 37 -13.74 -5.35 20.21
CA ALA A 37 -12.50 -5.69 19.55
C ALA A 37 -12.49 -7.11 18.94
N ASN A 38 -13.60 -7.86 18.98
CA ASN A 38 -13.65 -9.24 18.48
C ASN A 38 -13.68 -9.32 16.96
N ASP A 39 -14.49 -8.50 16.29
CA ASP A 39 -14.65 -8.52 14.83
C ASP A 39 -13.62 -7.64 14.09
N MET A 40 -12.70 -7.01 14.82
CA MET A 40 -11.67 -6.12 14.26
C MET A 40 -10.47 -6.88 13.70
N ALA A 41 -9.84 -6.31 12.65
CA ALA A 41 -8.56 -6.80 12.15
C ALA A 41 -7.49 -6.78 13.28
N PRO A 42 -6.50 -7.71 13.28
CA PRO A 42 -5.57 -7.85 14.41
C PRO A 42 -4.81 -6.58 14.80
N ILE A 43 -4.52 -5.72 13.82
CA ILE A 43 -3.83 -4.43 14.04
C ILE A 43 -4.74 -3.40 14.72
N ASP A 44 -6.01 -3.33 14.33
CA ASP A 44 -6.99 -2.40 14.89
C ASP A 44 -7.50 -2.88 16.24
N LYS A 45 -7.62 -4.20 16.43
CA LYS A 45 -7.79 -4.84 17.74
C LYS A 45 -6.69 -4.41 18.72
N ALA A 46 -5.42 -4.43 18.29
CA ALA A 46 -4.30 -3.97 19.12
C ALA A 46 -4.37 -2.46 19.44
N LYS A 47 -4.79 -1.61 18.47
CA LYS A 47 -5.04 -0.18 18.72
C LYS A 47 -6.14 0.02 19.75
N ALA A 48 -7.29 -0.67 19.61
CA ALA A 48 -8.44 -0.51 20.49
C ALA A 48 -8.07 -0.78 21.96
N TYR A 49 -7.46 -1.93 22.26
CA TYR A 49 -6.99 -2.25 23.62
C TYR A 49 -6.00 -1.21 24.16
N LEU A 50 -5.09 -0.72 23.32
CA LEU A 50 -4.08 0.24 23.74
C LEU A 50 -4.65 1.65 23.96
N LEU A 51 -5.69 2.03 23.21
CA LEU A 51 -6.45 3.26 23.42
C LEU A 51 -7.25 3.19 24.72
N SER A 52 -7.92 2.08 25.00
CA SER A 52 -8.64 1.86 26.27
C SER A 52 -7.69 1.89 27.48
N LEU A 53 -6.52 1.25 27.36
CA LEU A 53 -5.48 1.29 28.41
C LEU A 53 -4.89 2.69 28.58
N TYR A 54 -4.72 3.45 27.49
CA TYR A 54 -4.29 4.85 27.55
C TYR A 54 -5.33 5.70 28.28
N ALA A 55 -6.62 5.60 27.92
CA ALA A 55 -7.71 6.32 28.59
C ALA A 55 -7.75 6.02 30.09
N LEU A 56 -7.69 4.73 30.47
CA LEU A 56 -7.65 4.30 31.88
C LEU A 56 -6.46 4.91 32.64
N ASN A 57 -5.25 4.84 32.08
CA ASN A 57 -4.06 5.41 32.70
C ASN A 57 -4.11 6.95 32.77
N SER A 58 -4.70 7.62 31.78
CA SER A 58 -4.93 9.07 31.77
C SER A 58 -5.93 9.50 32.83
N THR A 59 -7.03 8.77 33.02
CA THR A 59 -8.00 9.04 34.09
C THR A 59 -7.37 8.85 35.46
N ILE A 60 -6.61 7.76 35.68
CA ILE A 60 -5.88 7.55 36.95
C ILE A 60 -4.85 8.67 37.18
N TYR A 61 -4.11 9.09 36.15
CA TYR A 61 -3.18 10.21 36.27
C TYR A 61 -3.90 11.52 36.65
N SER A 62 -5.08 11.77 36.08
CA SER A 62 -5.92 12.94 36.41
C SER A 62 -6.40 12.91 37.87
N THR A 63 -6.91 11.77 38.36
CA THR A 63 -7.36 11.65 39.76
C THR A 63 -6.21 11.84 40.75
N LEU A 64 -5.01 11.31 40.44
CA LEU A 64 -3.80 11.55 41.24
C LEU A 64 -3.40 13.04 41.25
N LYS A 65 -3.58 13.77 40.14
CA LYS A 65 -3.34 15.22 40.09
C LYS A 65 -4.33 16.03 40.93
N ILE A 66 -5.61 15.67 40.89
CA ILE A 66 -6.65 16.32 41.70
C ILE A 66 -6.41 16.08 43.21
N GLY A 67 -5.93 14.88 43.58
CA GLY A 67 -5.53 14.56 44.95
C GLY A 67 -4.17 15.12 45.39
N GLU A 68 -3.57 16.06 44.64
CA GLU A 68 -2.24 16.65 44.87
C GLU A 68 -1.07 15.65 45.03
N ILE A 69 -1.24 14.41 44.58
CA ILE A 69 -0.20 13.39 44.66
C ILE A 69 0.89 13.71 43.63
N ASN A 70 2.16 13.68 44.05
CA ASN A 70 3.30 13.87 43.15
C ASN A 70 3.36 12.74 42.11
N THR A 71 2.84 13.00 40.93
CA THR A 71 2.80 12.05 39.82
C THR A 71 4.18 11.78 39.19
N ALA A 72 5.20 12.62 39.40
CA ALA A 72 6.49 12.47 38.72
C ALA A 72 7.24 11.21 39.17
N ASP A 73 7.19 10.92 40.47
CA ASP A 73 7.80 9.75 41.10
C ASP A 73 6.84 8.56 41.20
N HIS A 74 5.56 8.76 40.87
CA HIS A 74 4.54 7.72 40.95
C HIS A 74 4.63 6.72 39.77
N HIS A 75 4.38 5.44 40.05
CA HIS A 75 4.49 4.34 39.08
C HIS A 75 3.63 4.53 37.81
N ILE A 76 2.56 5.32 37.87
CA ILE A 76 1.72 5.68 36.71
C ILE A 76 2.53 6.23 35.52
N MET A 77 3.64 6.94 35.77
CA MET A 77 4.52 7.44 34.70
C MET A 77 5.27 6.33 33.97
N ILE A 78 5.51 5.19 34.63
CA ILE A 78 6.08 3.99 34.01
C ILE A 78 5.04 3.37 33.08
N ASP A 79 3.77 3.27 33.50
CA ASP A 79 2.71 2.70 32.69
C ASP A 79 2.31 3.59 31.49
N ILE A 80 2.33 4.92 31.64
CA ILE A 80 2.17 5.86 30.53
C ILE A 80 3.31 5.70 29.50
N ARG A 81 4.58 5.64 29.95
CA ARG A 81 5.74 5.40 29.06
C ARG A 81 5.69 4.02 28.39
N ARG A 82 5.20 3.00 29.11
CA ARG A 82 4.94 1.65 28.58
C ARG A 82 3.92 1.71 27.45
N VAL A 83 2.77 2.37 27.65
CA VAL A 83 1.73 2.56 26.63
C VAL A 83 2.30 3.28 25.39
N GLN A 84 3.04 4.38 25.57
CA GLN A 84 3.71 5.09 24.47
C GLN A 84 4.66 4.17 23.68
N THR A 85 5.42 3.32 24.37
CA THR A 85 6.33 2.34 23.77
C THR A 85 5.57 1.30 22.93
N TYR A 86 4.40 0.84 23.38
CA TYR A 86 3.55 -0.05 22.60
C TYR A 86 2.88 0.66 21.41
N MET A 87 2.51 1.94 21.53
CA MET A 87 1.97 2.72 20.41
C MET A 87 3.02 2.87 19.30
N ALA A 88 4.28 3.10 19.66
CA ALA A 88 5.38 3.11 18.69
C ALA A 88 5.60 1.72 18.03
N LYS A 89 5.49 0.62 18.78
CA LYS A 89 5.58 -0.74 18.22
C LYS A 89 4.46 -1.03 17.21
N ILE A 90 3.22 -0.60 17.49
CA ILE A 90 2.09 -0.74 16.56
C ILE A 90 2.36 0.06 15.28
N LYS A 91 2.71 1.36 15.40
CA LYS A 91 3.02 2.20 14.23
C LYS A 91 4.13 1.62 13.35
N ASN A 92 5.22 1.15 13.96
CA ASN A 92 6.31 0.48 13.24
C ASN A 92 5.82 -0.78 12.51
N ALA A 93 4.91 -1.56 13.10
CA ALA A 93 4.32 -2.71 12.45
C ALA A 93 3.43 -2.30 11.25
N GLU A 94 2.61 -1.26 11.41
CA GLU A 94 1.77 -0.71 10.33
C GLU A 94 2.61 -0.27 9.13
N GLU A 95 3.68 0.50 9.36
CA GLU A 95 4.60 0.94 8.32
C GLU A 95 5.28 -0.25 7.61
N LEU A 96 5.68 -1.29 8.36
CA LEU A 96 6.25 -2.52 7.80
C LEU A 96 5.25 -3.31 6.95
N PHE A 97 3.97 -3.34 7.33
CA PHE A 97 2.94 -4.02 6.52
C PHE A 97 2.52 -3.20 5.29
N ALA A 98 2.36 -1.88 5.43
CA ALA A 98 2.01 -0.99 4.32
C ALA A 98 3.13 -0.87 3.28
N GLY A 99 4.40 -0.85 3.71
CA GLY A 99 5.56 -0.76 2.82
C GLY A 99 5.93 -2.07 2.11
N ARG A 100 5.44 -3.23 2.57
CA ARG A 100 5.84 -4.53 2.03
C ARG A 100 5.02 -4.93 0.81
N GLN A 101 5.22 -4.20 -0.29
CA GLN A 101 4.89 -4.76 -1.60
C GLN A 101 5.70 -6.04 -1.80
N LEU A 102 5.01 -7.16 -2.03
CA LEU A 102 5.60 -8.43 -2.44
C LEU A 102 6.20 -8.26 -3.85
N GLN A 103 7.43 -7.75 -3.90
CA GLN A 103 8.21 -7.63 -5.13
C GLN A 103 8.56 -9.04 -5.62
N LEU A 104 7.71 -9.58 -6.48
CA LEU A 104 7.92 -10.87 -7.13
C LEU A 104 9.22 -10.79 -7.95
N ASP A 105 10.16 -11.69 -7.68
CA ASP A 105 11.36 -11.83 -8.51
C ASP A 105 10.96 -12.34 -9.90
N ARG A 106 10.83 -11.38 -10.83
CA ARG A 106 10.49 -11.63 -12.23
C ARG A 106 11.54 -12.49 -12.94
N GLN A 107 12.79 -12.49 -12.49
CA GLN A 107 13.83 -13.37 -13.05
C GLN A 107 13.65 -14.81 -12.58
N ALA A 108 13.40 -15.02 -11.28
CA ALA A 108 13.07 -16.34 -10.75
C ALA A 108 11.79 -16.90 -11.39
N ALA A 109 10.71 -16.11 -11.45
CA ALA A 109 9.48 -16.47 -12.16
C ALA A 109 9.75 -16.83 -13.64
N GLY A 110 10.59 -16.05 -14.32
CA GLY A 110 11.02 -16.33 -15.69
C GLY A 110 11.81 -17.64 -15.83
N ARG A 111 12.60 -18.05 -14.82
CA ARG A 111 13.27 -19.36 -14.80
C ARG A 111 12.27 -20.49 -14.60
N PHE A 112 11.32 -20.36 -13.68
CA PHE A 112 10.26 -21.36 -13.47
C PHE A 112 9.42 -21.57 -14.73
N ILE A 113 8.99 -20.49 -15.40
CA ILE A 113 8.22 -20.57 -16.65
C ILE A 113 9.05 -21.24 -17.76
N LYS A 114 10.33 -20.86 -17.91
CA LYS A 114 11.21 -21.48 -18.93
C LYS A 114 11.43 -22.97 -18.69
N HIS A 115 11.68 -23.40 -17.45
CA HIS A 115 11.83 -24.82 -17.14
C HIS A 115 10.52 -25.60 -17.28
N ALA A 116 9.37 -24.99 -16.96
CA ALA A 116 8.06 -25.61 -17.17
C ALA A 116 7.73 -25.79 -18.67
N LEU A 117 8.21 -24.89 -19.55
CA LEU A 117 8.04 -25.01 -21.00
C LEU A 117 9.12 -25.84 -21.70
N SER A 118 10.32 -26.03 -21.12
CA SER A 118 11.46 -26.64 -21.81
C SER A 118 11.29 -28.12 -22.17
N GLY A 119 10.23 -28.79 -21.71
CA GLY A 119 9.88 -30.15 -22.14
C GLY A 119 9.14 -30.24 -23.47
N ASN A 120 8.91 -29.13 -24.19
CA ASN A 120 8.03 -29.07 -25.36
C ASN A 120 8.75 -28.74 -26.68
N GLU A 121 9.96 -29.27 -26.87
CA GLU A 121 10.88 -28.97 -27.99
C GLU A 121 10.22 -29.07 -29.37
N ALA A 122 9.35 -30.07 -29.58
CA ALA A 122 8.63 -30.27 -30.84
C ALA A 122 7.69 -29.10 -31.22
N TYR A 123 7.14 -28.38 -30.25
CA TYR A 123 6.33 -27.18 -30.53
C TYR A 123 7.20 -25.96 -30.79
N ASP A 124 8.34 -25.83 -30.10
CA ASP A 124 9.27 -24.71 -30.31
C ASP A 124 9.99 -24.80 -31.65
N GLU A 125 10.39 -26.01 -32.10
CA GLU A 125 10.88 -26.24 -33.47
C GLU A 125 9.84 -25.84 -34.53
N ASN A 126 8.60 -26.29 -34.38
CA ASN A 126 7.52 -25.96 -35.32
C ASN A 126 7.23 -24.45 -35.35
N ARG A 127 7.35 -23.77 -34.19
CA ARG A 127 7.20 -22.32 -34.09
C ARG A 127 8.38 -21.57 -34.72
N ALA A 128 9.60 -22.07 -34.57
CA ALA A 128 10.81 -21.54 -35.21
C ALA A 128 10.74 -21.69 -36.73
N ARG A 129 10.36 -22.87 -37.25
CA ARG A 129 10.18 -23.13 -38.69
C ARG A 129 9.10 -22.22 -39.30
N LYS A 130 7.96 -22.02 -38.61
CA LYS A 130 6.90 -21.09 -39.05
C LYS A 130 7.40 -19.63 -39.06
N LYS A 131 8.15 -19.19 -38.05
CA LYS A 131 8.76 -17.86 -38.02
C LYS A 131 9.75 -17.65 -39.16
N ALA A 132 10.69 -18.57 -39.37
CA ALA A 132 11.68 -18.48 -40.46
C ALA A 132 11.00 -18.28 -41.83
N LYS A 133 10.02 -19.13 -42.16
CA LYS A 133 9.23 -18.99 -43.40
C LYS A 133 8.52 -17.64 -43.51
N SER A 134 7.93 -17.13 -42.43
CA SER A 134 7.27 -15.81 -42.45
C SER A 134 8.23 -14.64 -42.62
N LEU A 135 9.47 -14.72 -42.11
CA LEU A 135 10.47 -13.68 -42.31
C LEU A 135 11.05 -13.72 -43.73
N GLU A 136 11.29 -14.90 -44.30
CA GLU A 136 11.73 -15.04 -45.70
C GLU A 136 10.67 -14.54 -46.69
N GLN A 137 9.38 -14.82 -46.42
CA GLN A 137 8.27 -14.29 -47.21
C GLN A 137 8.12 -12.77 -47.07
N GLY A 138 8.41 -12.19 -45.90
CA GLY A 138 8.42 -10.74 -45.71
C GLY A 138 9.57 -10.01 -46.41
N GLN A 139 10.72 -10.68 -46.61
CA GLN A 139 11.89 -10.10 -47.29
C GLN A 139 11.83 -10.22 -48.83
N SER A 140 10.99 -11.09 -49.37
CA SER A 140 10.91 -11.36 -50.82
C SER A 140 9.82 -10.55 -51.56
N GLN A 141 8.96 -9.80 -50.87
CA GLN A 141 7.87 -9.02 -51.49
C GLN A 141 8.25 -7.61 -52.01
N ASN A 142 9.55 -7.33 -52.21
CA ASN A 142 10.02 -6.00 -52.68
C ASN A 142 10.44 -5.96 -54.16
N LEU A 143 9.97 -6.89 -55.00
CA LEU A 143 10.09 -6.82 -56.46
C LEU A 143 8.71 -7.01 -57.14
N ILE A 144 8.41 -6.12 -58.09
CA ILE A 144 7.10 -5.75 -58.70
C ILE A 144 7.14 -6.25 -60.18
N PRO A 145 6.05 -6.62 -60.93
CA PRO A 145 4.76 -5.91 -61.08
C PRO A 145 3.45 -6.73 -61.25
N LYS A 146 2.33 -5.99 -61.28
CA LYS A 146 0.97 -6.43 -61.67
C LYS A 146 0.91 -6.85 -63.16
N THR A 147 0.26 -7.98 -63.45
CA THR A 147 -0.62 -8.15 -64.64
C THR A 147 -1.78 -9.10 -64.35
N THR A 148 -2.91 -8.86 -65.01
CA THR A 148 -4.25 -9.46 -64.84
C THR A 148 -4.42 -10.87 -65.42
N GLY A 149 -5.28 -11.71 -64.82
CA GLY A 149 -5.91 -12.85 -65.51
C GLY A 149 -6.29 -14.07 -64.64
N SER A 150 -7.51 -14.10 -64.09
CA SER A 150 -8.21 -15.33 -63.65
C SER A 150 -8.90 -15.98 -64.90
N PRO A 151 -9.29 -17.28 -64.94
CA PRO A 151 -9.99 -18.06 -63.89
C PRO A 151 -9.59 -19.57 -63.82
N GLU A 152 -10.23 -20.55 -63.12
CA GLU A 152 -11.26 -20.63 -62.07
C GLU A 152 -11.13 -21.99 -61.30
N SER A 153 -11.63 -22.10 -60.06
CA SER A 153 -12.43 -23.24 -59.50
C SER A 153 -12.45 -23.28 -57.96
N ASP A 154 -13.66 -23.14 -57.41
CA ASP A 154 -14.29 -23.94 -56.34
C ASP A 154 -13.51 -24.32 -55.05
N GLY A 155 -14.08 -23.97 -53.88
CA GLY A 155 -13.62 -24.50 -52.58
C GLY A 155 -13.96 -23.66 -51.35
N GLU A 156 -15.25 -23.62 -51.00
CA GLU A 156 -15.91 -23.27 -49.72
C GLU A 156 -15.08 -22.73 -48.51
N HIS A 157 -15.59 -21.67 -47.90
CA HIS A 157 -15.04 -21.01 -46.72
C HIS A 157 -15.42 -21.70 -45.40
N GLU A 158 -14.46 -21.88 -44.48
CA GLU A 158 -14.69 -21.75 -43.04
C GLU A 158 -13.63 -20.85 -42.40
N GLU A 159 -14.08 -19.87 -41.60
CA GLU A 159 -13.25 -18.84 -40.99
C GLU A 159 -12.70 -19.25 -39.62
N ALA A 160 -11.45 -18.90 -39.31
CA ALA A 160 -10.97 -18.88 -37.92
C ALA A 160 -9.87 -17.82 -37.64
N PRO A 161 -10.24 -16.55 -37.38
CA PRO A 161 -9.36 -15.56 -36.75
C PRO A 161 -9.88 -15.08 -35.37
N ALA A 162 -10.42 -15.97 -34.53
CA ALA A 162 -11.12 -15.57 -33.31
C ALA A 162 -10.24 -15.35 -32.05
N VAL A 163 -8.97 -15.79 -32.03
CA VAL A 163 -8.20 -15.93 -30.76
C VAL A 163 -7.34 -14.70 -30.42
N GLU A 164 -6.75 -14.02 -31.41
CA GLU A 164 -5.90 -12.83 -31.18
C GLU A 164 -6.71 -11.60 -30.75
N GLU A 165 -7.94 -11.45 -31.25
CA GLU A 165 -8.84 -10.36 -30.82
C GLU A 165 -9.28 -10.55 -29.36
N GLN A 166 -9.54 -11.79 -28.92
CA GLN A 166 -9.89 -12.08 -27.52
C GLN A 166 -8.73 -11.75 -26.57
N VAL A 167 -7.50 -12.16 -26.87
CA VAL A 167 -6.33 -11.87 -26.03
C VAL A 167 -6.05 -10.37 -25.94
N THR A 168 -6.17 -9.63 -27.05
CA THR A 168 -6.00 -8.17 -27.05
C THR A 168 -7.15 -7.42 -26.36
N LYS A 169 -8.38 -7.96 -26.37
CA LYS A 169 -9.54 -7.44 -25.63
C LYS A 169 -9.40 -7.67 -24.12
N PHE A 170 -8.94 -8.84 -23.68
CA PHE A 170 -8.61 -9.12 -22.28
C PHE A 170 -7.48 -8.22 -21.75
N LEU A 171 -6.42 -8.00 -22.54
CA LEU A 171 -5.31 -7.09 -22.18
C LEU A 171 -5.71 -5.60 -22.14
N LYS A 172 -6.76 -5.19 -22.87
CA LYS A 172 -7.34 -3.85 -22.77
C LYS A 172 -8.28 -3.70 -21.57
N ALA A 173 -9.09 -4.72 -21.27
CA ALA A 173 -9.96 -4.71 -20.09
C ALA A 173 -9.15 -4.54 -18.78
N TYR A 174 -8.03 -5.25 -18.65
CA TYR A 174 -7.13 -5.13 -17.50
C TYR A 174 -6.42 -3.77 -17.35
N LYS A 175 -6.39 -2.93 -18.39
CA LYS A 175 -5.83 -1.57 -18.32
C LYS A 175 -6.86 -0.48 -18.02
N ASN A 176 -8.15 -0.79 -18.17
CA ASN A 176 -9.23 0.17 -17.98
C ASN A 176 -9.94 0.01 -16.62
N ALA A 177 -9.72 -1.11 -15.91
CA ALA A 177 -10.19 -1.31 -14.54
C ALA A 177 -9.29 -0.66 -13.46
N ASP A 178 -8.11 -0.18 -13.85
CA ASP A 178 -7.08 0.46 -12.99
C ASP A 178 -7.07 2.00 -13.20
N ALA A 179 -8.20 2.56 -13.67
CA ALA A 179 -8.32 3.94 -14.17
C ALA A 179 -9.61 4.67 -13.71
N SER A 180 -10.25 4.20 -12.64
CA SER A 180 -11.34 4.90 -11.96
C SER A 180 -11.21 4.73 -10.45
N GLU A 181 -11.16 5.86 -9.73
CA GLU A 181 -10.89 6.00 -8.28
C GLU A 181 -9.41 5.75 -7.89
N ASP A 182 -8.66 6.68 -7.29
CA ASP A 182 -8.98 8.06 -6.86
C ASP A 182 -7.82 9.04 -7.14
N SER A 183 -8.19 10.30 -7.37
CA SER A 183 -7.30 11.44 -7.57
C SER A 183 -7.18 12.29 -6.30
N THR A 184 -6.30 11.89 -5.36
CA THR A 184 -5.89 12.77 -4.26
C THR A 184 -4.36 12.88 -4.09
N GLU A 185 -3.84 14.03 -4.53
CA GLU A 185 -2.68 14.76 -4.00
C GLU A 185 -1.25 14.16 -4.08
N SER A 186 -0.58 14.42 -5.20
CA SER A 186 0.89 14.40 -5.28
C SER A 186 1.52 15.52 -4.44
N SER A 187 2.27 15.21 -3.36
CA SER A 187 3.22 16.17 -2.78
C SER A 187 4.38 15.56 -1.95
N SER A 188 5.33 14.85 -2.59
CA SER A 188 6.62 14.52 -1.92
C SER A 188 7.82 14.24 -2.84
N GLU A 189 7.64 13.64 -4.03
CA GLU A 189 8.76 13.06 -4.80
C GLU A 189 9.77 14.05 -5.42
N LYS A 190 9.46 15.34 -5.54
CA LYS A 190 10.39 16.33 -6.13
C LYS A 190 11.63 16.63 -5.26
N LYS A 191 11.68 16.23 -3.98
CA LYS A 191 12.83 16.50 -3.09
C LYS A 191 14.02 15.55 -3.21
N TYR A 192 13.86 14.31 -3.70
CA TYR A 192 14.94 13.32 -3.66
C TYR A 192 15.93 13.35 -4.85
N LYS A 193 15.55 13.87 -6.02
CA LYS A 193 16.46 13.94 -7.19
C LYS A 193 17.50 15.08 -7.10
N ASN A 194 17.19 16.22 -6.49
CA ASN A 194 18.14 17.34 -6.38
C ASN A 194 19.30 17.06 -5.41
N LYS A 195 19.11 16.23 -4.36
CA LYS A 195 20.15 15.99 -3.36
C LYS A 195 21.31 15.11 -3.87
N ARG A 196 21.07 14.25 -4.88
CA ARG A 196 22.13 13.44 -5.51
C ARG A 196 23.00 14.25 -6.49
N LYS A 197 22.43 15.20 -7.24
CA LYS A 197 23.19 16.01 -8.21
C LYS A 197 24.15 17.02 -7.56
N ASN A 198 23.78 17.58 -6.40
CA ASN A 198 24.68 18.48 -5.64
C ASN A 198 25.77 17.75 -4.84
N LYS A 199 25.61 16.46 -4.49
CA LYS A 199 26.68 15.73 -3.77
C LYS A 199 27.84 15.32 -4.70
N SER A 200 27.56 14.97 -5.96
CA SER A 200 28.60 14.61 -6.94
C SER A 200 29.45 15.79 -7.40
N ARG A 201 29.00 17.05 -7.22
CA ARG A 201 29.72 18.25 -7.66
C ARG A 201 30.64 18.87 -6.58
N LYS A 202 30.64 18.32 -5.35
CA LYS A 202 31.44 18.83 -4.22
C LYS A 202 32.61 17.91 -3.81
N GLN A 203 32.90 16.86 -4.60
CA GLN A 203 34.04 15.96 -4.37
C GLN A 203 35.16 16.07 -5.42
N ASN A 204 34.97 16.87 -6.48
CA ASN A 204 35.93 17.03 -7.59
C ASN A 204 36.49 18.46 -7.63
N GLY A 205 36.96 19.00 -6.50
CA GLY A 205 37.38 20.41 -6.43
C GLY A 205 38.17 20.83 -5.18
N THR A 206 38.93 19.90 -4.58
CA THR A 206 39.84 20.18 -3.45
C THR A 206 41.07 19.27 -3.52
N GLU A 207 41.75 19.30 -4.67
CA GLU A 207 43.16 18.94 -4.80
C GLU A 207 43.84 19.99 -5.70
N GLU A 208 45.14 20.19 -5.48
CA GLU A 208 46.08 21.13 -6.13
C GLU A 208 46.12 22.61 -5.69
N ASN A 209 47.28 22.95 -5.10
CA ASN A 209 47.91 24.25 -4.78
C ASN A 209 47.29 25.11 -3.66
#